data_AF-A0A4Q1L255-F1
#
_entry.id   AF-A0A4Q1L255-F1
#
_cell.length_a   1.000
_cell.length_b   1.000
_cell.length_c   1.000
_cell.angle_alpha   90.00
_cell.angle_beta   90.00
_cell.angle_gamma   90.00
#
_symmetry.space_group_name_H-M   'P 1'
#
loop_
_entity.id
_entity.type
_entity.pdbx_description
1 polymer ?
#
loop_
_entity_poly.entity_id
_entity_poly.type
_entity_poly.pdbx_seq_one_letter_code
_entity_poly.pdbx_strand_id
1 'polypeptide(L)'
;MSTTSTSSPLAAPRDPYKRQKSTRSNYELYSWIFMRASGVVLIVLIFAHLFVNLMVGEGVHAIDFGFVAGKWASPFWQIWDLLMLWLAMLHGTNGVRTIINDYAQRDGTRLVLKLALYLAFVVVTVLGTLVIFTFDPCPPNALDYQLPSFCTA
;
A
#
# COMPACT_ATOMS: atom_id res chain seq x y z
N MET A 1 -50.62 -32.32 -13.06
CA MET A 1 -49.42 -31.88 -13.80
C MET A 1 -48.23 -32.07 -12.86
N SER A 2 -47.50 -33.18 -12.99
CA SER A 2 -46.32 -33.46 -12.16
C SER A 2 -45.08 -32.87 -12.81
N THR A 3 -44.34 -32.05 -12.08
CA THR A 3 -43.07 -31.46 -12.48
C THR A 3 -41.96 -32.48 -12.29
N THR A 4 -41.42 -32.97 -13.41
CA THR A 4 -40.26 -33.86 -13.44
C THR A 4 -39.01 -33.06 -13.05
N SER A 5 -38.39 -33.42 -11.93
CA SER A 5 -37.10 -32.90 -11.49
C SER A 5 -35.99 -33.47 -12.38
N THR A 6 -35.40 -32.63 -13.23
CA THR A 6 -34.19 -32.98 -14.01
C THR A 6 -32.97 -32.98 -13.09
N SER A 7 -32.61 -34.15 -12.57
CA SER A 7 -31.31 -34.39 -11.94
C SER A 7 -30.21 -34.17 -12.99
N SER A 8 -29.26 -33.27 -12.72
CA SER A 8 -28.03 -33.19 -13.52
C SER A 8 -27.35 -34.57 -13.54
N PRO A 9 -26.97 -35.12 -14.72
CA PRO A 9 -26.39 -36.45 -14.79
C PRO A 9 -25.05 -36.45 -14.07
N LEU A 10 -24.95 -37.25 -13.01
CA LEU A 10 -23.69 -37.61 -12.38
C LEU A 10 -22.81 -38.27 -13.45
N ALA A 11 -21.54 -37.85 -13.52
CA ALA A 11 -20.58 -38.38 -14.49
C ALA A 11 -20.47 -39.91 -14.37
N ALA A 12 -20.33 -40.60 -15.50
CA ALA A 12 -20.27 -42.05 -15.51
C ALA A 12 -19.02 -42.55 -14.77
N PRO A 13 -19.08 -43.67 -14.04
CA PRO A 13 -17.89 -44.27 -13.46
C PRO A 13 -16.88 -44.56 -14.59
N ARG A 14 -15.71 -43.91 -14.56
CA ARG A 14 -14.63 -43.91 -15.58
C ARG A 14 -14.75 -42.90 -16.73
N ASP A 15 -15.58 -41.87 -16.62
CA ASP A 15 -15.46 -40.73 -17.52
C ASP A 15 -14.02 -40.18 -17.49
N PRO A 16 -13.34 -39.99 -18.64
CA PRO A 16 -12.00 -39.43 -18.66
C PRO A 16 -12.05 -38.06 -17.98
N TYR A 17 -11.16 -37.81 -17.02
CA TYR A 17 -11.06 -36.52 -16.35
C TYR A 17 -10.87 -35.45 -17.41
N LYS A 18 -11.94 -34.70 -17.71
CA LYS A 18 -11.88 -33.51 -18.56
C LYS A 18 -11.09 -32.49 -17.78
N ARG A 19 -9.77 -32.52 -17.92
CA ARG A 19 -8.88 -31.46 -17.43
C ARG A 19 -9.33 -30.20 -18.16
N GLN A 20 -10.21 -29.41 -17.54
CA GLN A 20 -10.47 -28.06 -17.99
C GLN A 20 -9.09 -27.42 -18.06
N LYS A 21 -8.68 -26.99 -19.27
CA LYS A 21 -7.43 -26.26 -19.44
C LYS A 21 -7.52 -25.09 -18.49
N SER A 22 -6.77 -25.17 -17.40
CA SER A 22 -6.70 -24.11 -16.43
C SER A 22 -6.08 -22.94 -17.17
N THR A 23 -6.90 -22.00 -17.61
CA THR A 23 -6.49 -20.67 -18.03
C THR A 23 -6.08 -19.85 -16.79
N ARG A 24 -5.36 -20.49 -15.84
CA ARG A 24 -4.86 -19.83 -14.63
C ARG A 24 -3.79 -18.86 -15.06
N SER A 25 -4.18 -17.60 -15.16
CA SER A 25 -3.26 -16.48 -15.16
C SER A 25 -2.35 -16.59 -13.94
N ASN A 26 -1.05 -16.34 -14.11
CA ASN A 26 -0.06 -16.32 -13.03
C ASN A 26 -0.27 -15.15 -12.04
N TYR A 27 -1.38 -14.42 -12.15
CA TYR A 27 -1.73 -13.29 -11.30
C TYR A 27 -1.74 -13.64 -9.81
N GLU A 28 -2.30 -14.78 -9.41
CA GLU A 28 -2.30 -15.23 -8.01
C GLU A 28 -0.88 -15.45 -7.49
N LEU A 29 -0.02 -16.05 -8.31
CA LEU A 29 1.39 -16.27 -7.97
C LEU A 29 2.13 -14.94 -7.82
N TYR A 30 2.00 -14.02 -8.77
CA TYR A 30 2.66 -12.71 -8.71
C TYR A 30 2.17 -11.88 -7.52
N SER A 31 0.85 -11.86 -7.26
CA SER A 31 0.28 -11.20 -6.08
C SER A 31 0.79 -11.84 -4.79
N TRP A 32 0.87 -13.17 -4.73
CA TRP A 32 1.41 -13.88 -3.59
C TRP A 32 2.88 -13.49 -3.33
N ILE A 33 3.74 -13.57 -4.34
CA ILE A 33 5.17 -13.23 -4.24
C ILE A 33 5.32 -11.77 -3.81
N PHE A 34 4.58 -10.86 -4.44
CA PHE A 34 4.59 -9.44 -4.11
C PHE A 34 4.30 -9.22 -2.62
N MET A 35 3.24 -9.82 -2.07
CA MET A 35 2.89 -9.65 -0.65
C MET A 35 4.01 -10.11 0.30
N ARG A 36 4.74 -11.19 -0.04
CA ARG A 36 5.83 -11.70 0.82
C ARG A 36 7.07 -10.82 0.70
N ALA A 37 7.50 -10.55 -0.53
CA ALA A 37 8.69 -9.75 -0.78
C ALA A 37 8.53 -8.33 -0.24
N SER A 38 7.40 -7.68 -0.53
CA SER A 38 7.10 -6.34 0.01
C SER A 38 7.02 -6.32 1.52
N GLY A 39 6.45 -7.35 2.16
CA GLY A 39 6.40 -7.44 3.63
C GLY A 39 7.79 -7.46 4.26
N VAL A 40 8.71 -8.27 3.73
CA VAL A 40 10.11 -8.33 4.23
C VAL A 40 10.81 -6.98 4.06
N VAL A 41 10.67 -6.34 2.90
CA VAL A 41 11.28 -5.02 2.65
C VAL A 41 10.66 -3.95 3.57
N LEU A 42 9.34 -3.98 3.76
CA LEU A 42 8.62 -3.04 4.61
C LEU A 42 9.02 -3.15 6.08
N ILE A 43 9.39 -4.33 6.58
CA ILE A 43 9.94 -4.46 7.94
C ILE A 43 11.15 -3.55 8.09
N VAL A 44 12.13 -3.63 7.18
CA VAL A 44 13.33 -2.77 7.25
C VAL A 44 12.97 -1.29 7.11
N LEU A 45 12.14 -0.95 6.11
CA LEU A 45 11.75 0.43 5.83
C LEU A 45 11.04 1.09 7.01
N ILE A 46 10.02 0.42 7.55
CA ILE A 46 9.18 0.94 8.63
C ILE A 46 9.97 0.98 9.94
N PHE A 47 10.73 -0.07 10.29
CA PHE A 47 11.47 -0.06 11.54
C PHE A 47 12.54 1.03 11.57
N ALA A 48 13.29 1.25 10.49
CA ALA A 48 14.25 2.34 10.46
C ALA A 48 13.54 3.70 10.51
N HIS A 49 12.42 3.86 9.79
CA HIS A 49 11.61 5.08 9.83
C HIS A 49 11.13 5.37 11.26
N LEU A 50 10.53 4.40 11.94
CA LEU A 50 10.08 4.53 13.32
C LEU A 50 11.26 4.78 14.27
N PHE A 51 12.37 4.06 14.13
CA PHE A 51 13.52 4.23 15.00
C PHE A 51 14.11 5.64 14.93
N VAL A 52 14.33 6.17 13.72
CA VAL A 52 14.89 7.51 13.53
C VAL A 52 13.95 8.60 14.03
N ASN A 53 12.64 8.43 13.88
CA ASN A 53 11.67 9.44 14.30
C ASN A 53 11.30 9.35 15.80
N LEU A 54 11.37 8.17 16.43
CA LEU A 54 10.94 7.97 17.83
C LEU A 54 12.07 7.79 18.83
N MET A 55 13.21 7.20 18.45
CA MET A 55 14.25 6.76 19.39
C MET A 55 15.54 7.58 19.34
N VAL A 56 15.74 8.39 18.29
CA VAL A 56 16.94 9.21 18.11
C VAL A 56 16.66 10.65 18.54
N GLY A 57 17.65 11.32 19.12
CA GLY A 57 17.53 12.72 19.56
C GLY A 57 16.47 12.88 20.65
N GLU A 58 15.59 13.86 20.48
CA GLU A 58 14.45 14.13 21.39
C GLU A 58 13.19 13.30 21.04
N GLY A 59 13.32 12.31 20.15
CA GLY A 59 12.22 11.47 19.69
C GLY A 59 11.10 12.26 19.02
N VAL A 60 9.84 11.92 19.34
CA VAL A 60 8.65 12.54 18.72
C VAL A 60 8.57 14.06 18.96
N HIS A 61 9.17 14.57 20.04
CA HIS A 61 9.16 16.00 20.36
C HIS A 61 10.05 16.83 19.42
N ALA A 62 10.97 16.19 18.71
CA ALA A 62 11.82 16.83 17.71
C ALA A 62 11.15 16.96 16.33
N ILE A 63 9.99 16.34 16.12
CA ILE A 63 9.36 16.29 14.80
C ILE A 63 8.63 17.62 14.52
N ASP A 64 9.31 18.51 13.82
CA ASP A 64 8.79 19.76 13.29
C ASP A 64 9.12 19.93 11.80
N PHE A 65 8.84 21.12 11.24
CA PHE A 65 9.16 21.42 9.83
C PHE A 65 10.67 21.28 9.57
N GLY A 66 11.52 21.79 10.46
CA GLY A 66 12.96 21.79 10.30
C GLY A 66 13.54 20.38 10.27
N PHE A 67 13.02 19.48 11.10
CA PHE A 67 13.37 18.07 11.10
C PHE A 67 13.00 17.37 9.78
N VAL A 68 11.77 17.56 9.29
CA VAL A 68 11.33 16.99 8.01
C VAL A 68 12.14 17.57 6.85
N ALA A 69 12.35 18.89 6.84
CA ALA A 69 13.15 19.57 5.83
C ALA A 69 14.60 19.09 5.80
N GLY A 70 15.22 18.86 6.96
CA GLY A 70 16.56 18.28 7.03
C GLY A 70 16.65 16.87 6.47
N LYS A 71 15.65 16.01 6.70
CA LYS A 71 15.60 14.69 6.07
C LYS A 71 15.43 14.81 4.57
N TRP A 72 14.40 15.54 4.12
CA TRP A 72 14.06 15.64 2.70
C TRP A 72 14.97 16.58 1.90
N ALA A 73 15.94 17.26 2.53
CA ALA A 73 17.09 17.85 1.82
C ALA A 73 18.04 16.78 1.24
N SER A 74 17.96 15.53 1.69
CA SER A 74 18.74 14.41 1.16
C SER A 74 17.90 13.51 0.24
N PRO A 75 18.35 13.20 -0.99
CA PRO A 75 17.68 12.25 -1.87
C PRO A 75 17.52 10.86 -1.26
N PHE A 76 18.41 10.46 -0.35
CA PHE A 76 18.33 9.18 0.33
C PHE A 76 17.01 9.03 1.11
N TRP A 77 16.63 10.02 1.91
CA TRP A 77 15.40 9.99 2.70
C TRP A 77 14.15 10.14 1.85
N GLN A 78 14.22 10.94 0.78
CA GLN A 78 13.11 11.03 -0.20
C GLN A 78 12.83 9.66 -0.83
N ILE A 79 13.87 8.95 -1.30
CA ILE A 79 13.73 7.62 -1.88
C ILE A 79 13.24 6.61 -0.83
N TRP A 80 13.75 6.69 0.40
CA TRP A 80 13.33 5.81 1.50
C TRP A 80 11.83 5.94 1.77
N ASP A 81 11.35 7.17 1.97
CA ASP A 81 9.96 7.44 2.28
C ASP A 81 9.05 7.19 1.05
N LEU A 82 9.53 7.42 -0.18
CA LEU A 82 8.80 7.08 -1.41
C LEU A 82 8.63 5.56 -1.57
N LEU A 83 9.70 4.78 -1.40
CA LEU A 83 9.63 3.32 -1.46
C LEU A 83 8.70 2.79 -0.38
N MET A 84 8.80 3.31 0.84
CA MET A 84 7.92 2.93 1.93
C MET A 84 6.46 3.28 1.61
N LEU A 85 6.16 4.48 1.12
CA LEU A 85 4.82 4.91 0.71
C LEU A 85 4.23 3.95 -0.32
N TRP A 86 4.93 3.73 -1.43
CA TRP A 86 4.41 2.91 -2.53
C TRP A 86 4.26 1.44 -2.11
N LEU A 87 5.27 0.87 -1.44
CA LEU A 87 5.20 -0.52 -0.99
C LEU A 87 4.12 -0.71 0.07
N ALA A 88 4.00 0.19 1.06
CA ALA A 88 3.01 0.08 2.13
C ALA A 88 1.58 0.24 1.57
N MET A 89 1.36 1.21 0.68
CA MET A 89 0.06 1.42 0.06
C MET A 89 -0.33 0.24 -0.83
N LEU A 90 0.57 -0.25 -1.70
CA LEU A 90 0.29 -1.43 -2.53
C LEU A 90 0.08 -2.70 -1.70
N HIS A 91 0.92 -2.94 -0.69
CA HIS A 91 0.80 -4.09 0.21
C HIS A 91 -0.52 -4.03 1.00
N GLY A 92 -0.80 -2.90 1.63
CA GLY A 92 -2.02 -2.65 2.39
C GLY A 92 -3.27 -2.79 1.53
N THR A 93 -3.30 -2.19 0.34
CA THR A 93 -4.44 -2.29 -0.58
C THR A 93 -4.70 -3.73 -1.03
N ASN A 94 -3.65 -4.51 -1.34
CA ASN A 94 -3.83 -5.92 -1.68
C ASN A 94 -4.34 -6.73 -0.48
N GLY A 95 -3.80 -6.51 0.71
CA GLY A 95 -4.25 -7.19 1.93
C GLY A 95 -5.71 -6.87 2.29
N VAL A 96 -6.07 -5.58 2.31
CA VAL A 96 -7.43 -5.14 2.61
C VAL A 96 -8.42 -5.59 1.53
N ARG A 97 -8.01 -5.66 0.26
CA ARG A 97 -8.85 -6.24 -0.80
C ARG A 97 -9.21 -7.70 -0.49
N THR A 98 -8.24 -8.51 -0.03
CA THR A 98 -8.49 -9.89 0.41
C THR A 98 -9.48 -9.90 1.58
N ILE A 99 -9.26 -9.09 2.61
CA ILE A 99 -10.18 -8.96 3.75
C ILE A 99 -11.61 -8.58 3.28
N ILE A 100 -11.75 -7.61 2.38
CA ILE A 100 -13.07 -7.22 1.85
C ILE A 100 -13.74 -8.39 1.10
N ASN A 101 -12.98 -9.17 0.33
CA ASN A 101 -13.52 -10.33 -0.37
C ASN A 101 -14.00 -11.41 0.62
N ASP A 102 -13.26 -11.62 1.70
CA ASP A 102 -13.52 -12.69 2.66
C ASP A 102 -14.65 -12.34 3.63
N TYR A 103 -14.78 -11.06 4.02
CA TYR A 103 -15.70 -10.63 5.08
C TYR A 103 -16.93 -9.84 4.61
N ALA A 104 -16.92 -9.21 3.43
CA ALA A 104 -18.09 -8.50 2.94
C ALA A 104 -19.08 -9.47 2.27
N GLN A 105 -20.18 -9.78 2.96
CA GLN A 105 -21.19 -10.74 2.50
C GLN A 105 -22.06 -10.23 1.35
N ARG A 106 -22.45 -8.94 1.39
CA ARG A 106 -23.33 -8.32 0.38
C ARG A 106 -22.50 -7.72 -0.76
N ASP A 107 -22.91 -7.98 -2.00
CA ASP A 107 -22.19 -7.52 -3.18
C ASP A 107 -22.10 -5.99 -3.27
N GLY A 108 -23.18 -5.27 -2.92
CA GLY A 108 -23.18 -3.80 -2.87
C GLY A 108 -22.16 -3.25 -1.87
N THR A 109 -22.11 -3.82 -0.66
CA THR A 109 -21.12 -3.44 0.36
C THR A 109 -19.70 -3.73 -0.12
N ARG A 110 -19.46 -4.90 -0.72
CA ARG A 110 -18.16 -5.28 -1.27
C ARG A 110 -17.69 -4.30 -2.36
N LEU A 111 -18.59 -3.86 -3.24
CA LEU A 111 -18.30 -2.87 -4.27
C LEU A 111 -17.90 -1.53 -3.66
N VAL A 112 -18.72 -0.98 -2.75
CA VAL A 112 -18.46 0.31 -2.11
C VAL A 112 -17.14 0.30 -1.35
N LEU A 113 -16.86 -0.76 -0.58
CA LEU A 113 -15.60 -0.88 0.17
C LEU A 113 -14.38 -0.94 -0.76
N LYS A 114 -14.45 -1.66 -1.89
CA LYS A 114 -13.36 -1.68 -2.87
C LYS A 114 -13.16 -0.32 -3.54
N LEU A 115 -14.24 0.38 -3.88
CA LEU A 115 -14.15 1.73 -4.45
C LEU A 115 -13.48 2.69 -3.47
N ALA A 116 -13.92 2.68 -2.21
CA ALA A 116 -13.32 3.49 -1.16
C ALA A 116 -11.83 3.15 -0.97
N LEU A 117 -11.48 1.86 -0.96
CA LEU A 117 -10.10 1.39 -0.84
C LEU A 117 -9.21 1.90 -1.98
N TYR A 118 -9.66 1.75 -3.24
CA TYR A 118 -8.87 2.21 -4.39
C TYR A 118 -8.81 3.73 -4.48
N LEU A 119 -9.88 4.43 -4.10
CA LEU A 119 -9.85 5.89 -4.01
C LEU A 119 -8.83 6.35 -2.97
N ALA A 120 -8.85 5.78 -1.76
CA ALA A 120 -7.88 6.08 -0.71
C ALA A 120 -6.45 5.76 -1.16
N PHE A 121 -6.24 4.62 -1.82
CA PHE A 121 -4.95 4.26 -2.41
C PHE A 121 -4.44 5.33 -3.37
N VAL A 122 -5.26 5.75 -4.34
CA VAL A 122 -4.87 6.76 -5.34
C VAL A 122 -4.60 8.10 -4.67
N VAL A 123 -5.51 8.58 -3.82
CA VAL A 123 -5.38 9.89 -3.17
C VAL A 123 -4.12 9.96 -2.31
N VAL A 124 -3.92 9.00 -1.41
CA VAL A 124 -2.76 9.03 -0.49
C VAL A 124 -1.45 8.82 -1.24
N THR A 125 -1.40 7.90 -2.20
CA THR A 125 -0.16 7.61 -2.93
C THR A 125 0.24 8.79 -3.83
N VAL A 126 -0.71 9.38 -4.56
CA VAL A 126 -0.43 10.53 -5.43
C VAL A 126 -0.09 11.76 -4.60
N LEU A 127 -0.91 12.11 -3.60
CA LEU A 127 -0.65 13.26 -2.76
C LEU A 127 0.69 13.12 -2.01
N GLY A 128 0.97 11.96 -1.43
CA GLY A 128 2.24 11.70 -0.76
C GLY A 128 3.44 11.79 -1.70
N THR A 129 3.32 11.23 -2.92
CA THR A 129 4.38 11.35 -3.94
C THR A 129 4.61 12.80 -4.35
N LEU A 130 3.52 13.57 -4.56
CA LEU A 130 3.62 15.00 -4.85
C LEU A 130 4.33 15.72 -3.71
N VAL A 131 3.89 15.54 -2.46
CA VAL A 131 4.50 16.17 -1.28
C VAL A 131 6.00 15.86 -1.21
N ILE A 132 6.44 14.62 -1.41
CA ILE A 132 7.88 14.28 -1.36
C ILE A 132 8.69 15.06 -2.39
N PHE A 133 8.17 15.23 -3.62
CA PHE A 133 8.93 15.84 -4.72
C PHE A 133 8.70 17.34 -4.90
N THR A 134 7.62 17.89 -4.34
CA THR A 134 7.31 19.33 -4.40
C THR A 134 7.58 20.05 -3.08
N PHE A 135 8.01 19.33 -2.04
CA PHE A 135 8.42 19.94 -0.79
C PHE A 135 9.72 20.71 -0.99
N ASP A 136 9.70 21.99 -0.60
CA ASP A 136 10.87 22.85 -0.58
C ASP A 136 11.41 22.91 0.86
N PRO A 137 12.63 22.41 1.14
CA PRO A 137 13.27 22.54 2.44
C PRO A 137 13.55 23.99 2.86
N CYS A 138 13.66 24.92 1.90
CA CYS A 138 14.02 26.32 2.13
C CYS A 138 13.05 27.27 1.39
N PRO A 139 11.76 27.32 1.78
CA PRO A 139 10.76 28.12 1.08
C PRO A 139 11.04 29.64 1.23
N PRO A 140 10.88 30.44 0.16
CA PRO A 140 11.39 31.81 0.07
C PRO A 140 10.69 32.86 0.95
N ASN A 141 9.78 32.47 1.85
CA ASN A 141 9.05 33.37 2.76
C ASN A 141 8.83 32.76 4.17
N ALA A 142 9.60 31.74 4.55
CA ALA A 142 9.52 31.21 5.91
C ALA A 142 10.22 32.13 6.91
N LEU A 143 9.75 32.11 8.17
CA LEU A 143 10.38 32.84 9.26
C LEU A 143 11.68 32.13 9.65
N ASP A 144 12.75 32.89 9.88
CA ASP A 144 14.10 32.34 10.12
C ASP A 144 14.18 31.29 11.24
N TYR A 145 13.34 31.41 12.28
CA TYR A 145 13.29 30.45 13.39
C TYR A 145 12.63 29.10 13.03
N GLN A 146 11.95 29.00 11.89
CA GLN A 146 11.31 27.79 11.38
C GLN A 146 12.17 27.05 10.36
N LEU A 147 13.22 27.70 9.86
CA LEU A 147 14.08 27.15 8.83
C LEU A 147 15.23 26.33 9.42
N PRO A 148 15.60 25.21 8.79
CA PRO A 148 16.85 24.51 9.11
C PRO A 148 18.07 25.43 8.95
N SER A 149 19.10 25.20 9.77
CA SER A 149 20.34 26.00 9.75
C SER A 149 21.15 25.94 8.45
N PHE A 150 20.81 25.01 7.54
CA PHE A 150 21.44 24.90 6.22
C PHE A 150 20.75 25.76 5.15
N CYS A 151 19.56 26.28 5.42
CA CYS A 151 18.92 27.24 4.54
C CYS A 151 19.65 28.58 4.67
N THR A 152 20.37 28.98 3.64
CA THR A 152 20.96 30.32 3.55
C THR A 152 19.88 31.31 3.16
N ALA A 153 19.66 32.33 3.97
CA ALA A 153 18.83 33.50 3.61
C ALA A 153 19.37 34.21 2.37
#